data_AF-A0A7Y6WZ55-F1
#
_entry.id   AF-A0A7Y6WZ55-F1
#
_cell.length_a   1.000
_cell.length_b   1.000
_cell.length_c   1.000
_cell.angle_alpha   90.00
_cell.angle_beta   90.00
_cell.angle_gamma   90.00
#
_symmetry.space_group_name_H-M   'P 1'
#
loop_
_entity.id
_entity.type
_entity.pdbx_description
1 polymer ?
#
loop_
_entity_poly.entity_id
_entity_poly.type
_entity_poly.pdbx_seq_one_letter_code
_entity_poly.pdbx_strand_id
1 'polypeptide(L)'
;MDMREAQRQAFEQYQKKAAAANQAKSKAEEARKTANQAPDSEKLENAASKAESSAETKEKERHLSKLSTKDSHQPGEDNGCVTRCIWVYRKPPDFRPRCLYAGHNHKENAIKYHVANDSSWYNLSFDRSGGRARKRIETQAKVINLNRKAAKNNPILTPGAWDMAMSGANFWSASTKPWAHEAHHIIPTDVLYQSFKEDMSLLQQLKYNINKGINTIILPTQREYGKIYLLPAHTNSHPGFSKKVKKRINSVRSGAAEQQSKPDGHPEMSETKNKPWKSQLEQHSKQLRKDLRKEGIRLGLDLEASNTLDDVWSPKSSSAASI
;
A
#
# COMPACT_ATOMS: atom_id res chain seq x y z
N MET A 1 8.67 38.10 8.14
CA MET A 1 7.28 37.70 8.44
C MET A 1 7.31 36.80 9.65
N ASP A 2 6.54 37.13 10.69
CA ASP A 2 6.39 36.28 11.87
C ASP A 2 5.67 34.98 11.46
N MET A 3 6.23 33.83 11.85
CA MET A 3 5.64 32.50 11.63
C MET A 3 4.20 32.41 12.16
N ARG A 4 3.89 33.13 13.24
CA ARG A 4 2.53 33.17 13.81
C ARG A 4 1.54 33.92 12.92
N GLU A 5 1.99 34.96 12.24
CA GLU A 5 1.15 35.75 11.34
C GLU A 5 0.86 34.99 10.03
N ALA A 6 1.84 34.26 9.51
CA ALA A 6 1.66 33.36 8.36
C ALA A 6 0.66 32.22 8.69
N GLN A 7 0.74 31.65 9.89
CA GLN A 7 -0.21 30.63 10.36
C GLN A 7 -1.63 31.20 10.51
N ARG A 8 -1.78 32.41 11.05
CA ARG A 8 -3.08 33.09 11.19
C ARG A 8 -3.72 33.35 9.82
N GLN A 9 -2.97 33.89 8.87
CA GLN A 9 -3.46 34.15 7.51
C GLN A 9 -3.84 32.85 6.79
N ALA A 10 -3.06 31.78 6.94
CA ALA A 10 -3.39 30.47 6.40
C ALA A 10 -4.69 29.90 7.01
N PHE A 11 -4.92 30.12 8.30
CA PHE A 11 -6.14 29.71 9.00
C PHE A 11 -7.38 30.51 8.57
N GLU A 12 -7.26 31.82 8.38
CA GLU A 12 -8.35 32.66 7.85
C GLU A 12 -8.71 32.27 6.41
N GLN A 13 -7.72 32.02 5.55
CA GLN A 13 -7.94 31.50 4.21
C GLN A 13 -8.60 30.11 4.24
N TYR A 14 -8.25 29.28 5.22
CA TYR A 14 -8.89 27.98 5.42
C TYR A 14 -10.36 28.12 5.79
N GLN A 15 -10.71 29.00 6.75
CA GLN A 15 -12.09 29.25 7.15
C GLN A 15 -12.93 29.74 5.96
N LYS A 16 -12.40 30.65 5.14
CA LYS A 16 -13.08 31.13 3.92
C LYS A 16 -13.36 30.00 2.92
N LYS A 17 -12.38 29.12 2.67
CA LYS A 17 -12.55 27.97 1.77
C LYS A 17 -13.51 26.92 2.32
N ALA A 18 -13.53 26.70 3.64
CA ALA A 18 -14.46 25.79 4.29
C ALA A 18 -15.90 26.31 4.22
N ALA A 19 -16.10 27.61 4.49
CA ALA A 19 -17.41 28.26 4.36
C ALA A 19 -17.96 28.15 2.92
N ALA A 20 -17.12 28.38 1.90
CA ALA A 20 -17.51 28.24 0.49
C ALA A 20 -17.92 26.80 0.12
N ALA A 21 -17.21 25.78 0.64
CA ALA A 21 -17.54 24.38 0.41
C ALA A 21 -18.87 23.99 1.08
N ASN A 22 -19.09 24.42 2.33
CA ASN A 22 -20.35 24.19 3.05
C ASN A 22 -21.53 24.86 2.35
N GLN A 23 -21.33 26.09 1.85
CA GLN A 23 -22.35 26.79 1.06
C GLN A 23 -22.67 26.05 -0.24
N ALA A 24 -21.68 25.49 -0.93
CA ALA A 24 -21.91 24.69 -2.13
C ALA A 24 -22.68 23.39 -1.83
N LYS A 25 -22.37 22.73 -0.71
CA LYS A 25 -23.10 21.54 -0.24
C LYS A 25 -24.55 21.85 0.11
N SER A 26 -24.79 22.93 0.85
CA SER A 26 -26.15 23.39 1.19
C SER A 26 -26.97 23.69 -0.07
N LYS A 27 -26.37 24.35 -1.07
CA LYS A 27 -27.03 24.61 -2.37
C LYS A 27 -27.36 23.34 -3.13
N ALA A 28 -26.49 22.32 -3.06
CA ALA A 28 -26.76 21.02 -3.68
C ALA A 28 -27.91 20.28 -2.98
N GLU A 29 -27.98 20.32 -1.64
CA GLU A 29 -29.08 19.75 -0.87
C GLU A 29 -30.42 20.46 -1.14
N GLU A 30 -30.42 21.79 -1.23
CA GLU A 30 -31.59 22.57 -1.64
C GLU A 30 -32.03 22.23 -3.07
N ALA A 31 -31.10 22.16 -4.02
CA ALA A 31 -31.40 21.76 -5.39
C ALA A 31 -32.03 20.36 -5.45
N ARG A 32 -31.60 19.44 -4.58
CA ARG A 32 -32.15 18.08 -4.47
C ARG A 32 -33.55 18.05 -3.87
N LYS A 33 -33.83 18.89 -2.86
CA LYS A 33 -35.19 19.08 -2.33
C LYS A 33 -36.14 19.61 -3.40
N THR A 34 -35.70 20.58 -4.20
CA THR A 34 -36.45 21.13 -5.33
C THR A 34 -36.63 20.10 -6.45
N ALA A 35 -35.61 19.28 -6.73
CA ALA A 35 -35.66 18.20 -7.72
C ALA A 35 -36.70 17.13 -7.38
N ASN A 36 -36.80 16.75 -6.11
CA ASN A 36 -37.79 15.79 -5.62
C ASN A 36 -39.24 16.30 -5.72
N GLN A 37 -39.43 17.60 -5.97
CA GLN A 37 -40.73 18.24 -6.14
C GLN A 37 -41.07 18.56 -7.61
N ALA A 38 -40.17 18.26 -8.56
CA ALA A 38 -40.31 18.63 -9.96
C ALA A 38 -40.51 17.40 -10.89
N PRO A 39 -41.30 17.52 -11.97
CA PRO A 39 -41.64 16.40 -12.87
C PRO A 39 -40.53 15.97 -13.84
N ASP A 40 -39.38 16.67 -13.90
CA ASP A 40 -38.18 16.27 -14.65
C ASP A 40 -37.02 15.96 -13.67
N SER A 41 -37.31 15.05 -12.72
CA SER A 41 -36.46 14.71 -11.58
C SER A 41 -35.13 14.06 -11.97
N GLU A 42 -35.09 13.35 -13.10
CA GLU A 42 -33.91 12.60 -13.55
C GLU A 42 -32.73 13.51 -13.95
N LYS A 43 -32.97 14.62 -14.65
CA LYS A 43 -31.91 15.58 -15.01
C LYS A 43 -31.33 16.29 -13.78
N LEU A 44 -32.17 16.61 -12.81
CA LEU A 44 -31.76 17.29 -11.59
C LEU A 44 -31.05 16.34 -10.62
N GLU A 45 -31.45 15.08 -10.54
CA GLU A 45 -30.76 14.04 -9.76
C GLU A 45 -29.38 13.72 -10.36
N ASN A 46 -29.28 13.65 -11.69
CA ASN A 46 -27.99 13.53 -12.39
C ASN A 46 -27.09 14.75 -12.14
N ALA A 47 -27.64 15.97 -12.13
CA ALA A 47 -26.90 17.18 -11.80
C ALA A 47 -26.43 17.20 -10.33
N ALA A 48 -27.27 16.76 -9.39
CA ALA A 48 -26.94 16.64 -7.98
C ALA A 48 -25.85 15.59 -7.74
N SER A 49 -25.98 14.40 -8.33
CA SER A 49 -24.97 13.33 -8.26
C SER A 49 -23.62 13.76 -8.87
N LYS A 50 -23.66 14.50 -9.98
CA LYS A 50 -22.47 15.09 -10.61
C LYS A 50 -21.85 16.20 -9.74
N ALA A 51 -22.66 17.00 -9.04
CA ALA A 51 -22.20 18.02 -8.11
C ALA A 51 -21.59 17.40 -6.84
N GLU A 52 -22.21 16.35 -6.28
CA GLU A 52 -21.71 15.59 -5.13
C GLU A 52 -20.37 14.91 -5.44
N SER A 53 -20.28 14.19 -6.58
CA SER A 53 -19.02 13.57 -7.02
C SER A 53 -17.92 14.60 -7.32
N SER A 54 -18.28 15.76 -7.90
CA SER A 54 -17.34 16.87 -8.10
C SER A 54 -16.88 17.50 -6.78
N ALA A 55 -17.79 17.67 -5.80
CA ALA A 55 -17.49 18.20 -4.48
C ALA A 55 -16.60 17.24 -3.68
N GLU A 56 -16.91 15.94 -3.68
CA GLU A 56 -16.09 14.89 -3.06
C GLU A 56 -14.69 14.84 -3.67
N THR A 57 -14.58 15.03 -5.00
CA THR A 57 -13.29 15.12 -5.70
C THR A 57 -12.50 16.36 -5.28
N LYS A 58 -13.15 17.54 -5.25
CA LYS A 58 -12.50 18.80 -4.83
C LYS A 58 -12.08 18.78 -3.36
N GLU A 59 -12.88 18.17 -2.48
CA GLU A 59 -12.54 18.01 -1.07
C GLU A 59 -11.35 17.04 -0.92
N LYS A 60 -11.37 15.89 -1.59
CA LYS A 60 -10.24 14.97 -1.66
C LYS A 60 -8.95 15.66 -2.14
N GLU A 61 -9.02 16.44 -3.22
CA GLU A 61 -7.88 17.24 -3.73
C GLU A 61 -7.41 18.28 -2.71
N ARG A 62 -8.33 18.91 -1.96
CA ARG A 62 -8.00 19.85 -0.87
C ARG A 62 -7.29 19.16 0.29
N HIS A 63 -7.74 17.97 0.70
CA HIS A 63 -7.11 17.21 1.77
C HIS A 63 -5.73 16.68 1.35
N LEU A 64 -5.60 16.19 0.11
CA LEU A 64 -4.31 15.73 -0.44
C LEU A 64 -3.30 16.87 -0.63
N SER A 65 -3.75 18.06 -1.05
CA SER A 65 -2.87 19.23 -1.20
C SER A 65 -2.33 19.77 0.13
N LYS A 66 -3.08 19.63 1.23
CA LYS A 66 -2.58 19.93 2.59
C LYS A 66 -1.51 18.94 3.05
N LEU A 67 -1.66 17.68 2.64
CA LEU A 67 -0.73 16.61 2.97
C LEU A 67 0.52 16.60 2.10
N SER A 68 0.53 17.33 0.98
CA SER A 68 1.70 17.42 0.08
C SER A 68 2.59 18.64 0.35
N THR A 69 2.26 19.46 1.36
CA THR A 69 3.10 20.60 1.75
C THR A 69 4.41 20.11 2.37
N LYS A 70 5.49 20.89 2.22
CA LYS A 70 6.80 20.54 2.78
C LYS A 70 6.75 20.34 4.30
N ASP A 71 5.91 21.08 5.00
CA ASP A 71 5.82 21.04 6.46
C ASP A 71 5.21 19.74 6.99
N SER A 72 4.36 19.10 6.19
CA SER A 72 3.73 17.82 6.53
C SER A 72 4.67 16.62 6.38
N HIS A 73 5.72 16.74 5.57
CA HIS A 73 6.66 15.66 5.27
C HIS A 73 7.98 15.88 6.02
N GLN A 74 8.21 15.09 7.06
CA GLN A 74 9.44 15.14 7.84
C GLN A 74 10.30 13.90 7.54
N PRO A 75 11.63 14.02 7.40
CA PRO A 75 12.50 12.87 7.14
C PRO A 75 12.38 11.80 8.23
N GLY A 76 12.40 10.52 7.86
CA GLY A 76 12.42 9.37 8.77
C GLY A 76 11.21 8.45 8.61
N GLU A 77 11.41 7.14 8.84
CA GLU A 77 10.32 6.17 8.71
C GLU A 77 9.20 6.39 9.75
N ASP A 78 9.54 6.92 10.92
CA ASP A 78 8.60 7.17 12.02
C ASP A 78 7.98 8.57 12.02
N ASN A 79 8.17 9.34 10.95
CA ASN A 79 7.75 10.73 10.88
C ASN A 79 6.52 11.00 10.00
N GLY A 80 5.83 9.92 9.62
CA GLY A 80 4.58 9.95 8.88
C GLY A 80 4.77 10.22 7.39
N CYS A 81 4.15 9.40 6.56
CA CYS A 81 4.02 9.65 5.12
C CYS A 81 2.85 8.82 4.62
N VAL A 82 1.70 9.45 4.45
CA VAL A 82 0.46 8.79 4.03
C VAL A 82 0.09 9.08 2.58
N THR A 83 0.90 9.90 1.90
CA THR A 83 0.71 10.32 0.52
C THR A 83 1.80 9.81 -0.41
N ARG A 84 1.62 10.06 -1.71
CA ARG A 84 2.63 9.75 -2.73
C ARG A 84 3.88 10.60 -2.50
N CYS A 85 5.04 9.94 -2.46
CA CYS A 85 6.34 10.60 -2.31
C CYS A 85 6.60 11.65 -3.39
N ILE A 86 7.25 12.76 -3.01
CA ILE A 86 7.80 13.73 -3.97
C ILE A 86 9.10 13.17 -4.51
N TRP A 87 9.07 12.63 -5.73
CA TRP A 87 10.22 12.00 -6.36
C TRP A 87 11.13 13.05 -7.00
N VAL A 88 12.41 13.01 -6.67
CA VAL A 88 13.46 13.76 -7.36
C VAL A 88 14.38 12.77 -8.09
N TYR A 89 14.64 13.05 -9.37
CA TYR A 89 15.67 12.34 -10.14
C TYR A 89 17.03 12.97 -9.81
N ARG A 90 17.97 12.17 -9.32
CA ARG A 90 19.34 12.64 -9.10
C ARG A 90 20.14 12.56 -10.41
N LYS A 91 21.13 13.45 -10.52
CA LYS A 91 22.17 13.40 -11.55
C LYS A 91 23.06 12.15 -11.33
N PRO A 92 23.80 11.70 -12.36
CA PRO A 92 24.71 10.55 -12.26
C PRO A 92 25.58 10.59 -10.99
N PRO A 93 25.88 9.44 -10.36
CA PRO A 93 25.71 8.07 -10.88
C PRO A 93 24.39 7.37 -10.49
N ASP A 94 23.56 7.97 -9.63
CA ASP A 94 22.35 7.32 -9.12
C ASP A 94 21.07 7.93 -9.72
N PHE A 95 20.66 7.43 -10.89
CA PHE A 95 19.43 7.86 -11.58
C PHE A 95 18.13 7.39 -10.92
N ARG A 96 18.19 6.72 -9.75
CA ARG A 96 16.98 6.19 -9.10
C ARG A 96 16.14 7.35 -8.57
N PRO A 97 14.83 7.41 -8.89
CA PRO A 97 13.94 8.35 -8.24
C PRO A 97 13.95 8.05 -6.74
N ARG A 98 14.28 9.06 -5.93
CA ARG A 98 14.17 8.98 -4.47
C ARG A 98 13.18 10.04 -4.00
N CYS A 99 12.47 9.76 -2.92
CA CYS A 99 11.73 10.82 -2.27
C CYS A 99 12.72 11.90 -1.82
N LEU A 100 12.31 13.17 -1.89
CA LEU A 100 13.06 14.29 -1.32
C LEU A 100 13.41 14.06 0.16
N TYR A 101 12.55 13.34 0.89
CA TYR A 101 12.70 13.06 2.31
C TYR A 101 13.24 11.64 2.55
N ALA A 102 14.27 11.53 3.39
CA ALA A 102 14.81 10.23 3.81
C ALA A 102 13.73 9.41 4.54
N GLY A 103 13.79 8.08 4.46
CA GLY A 103 12.81 7.18 5.10
C GLY A 103 11.46 7.06 4.40
N HIS A 104 11.26 7.71 3.24
CA HIS A 104 10.02 7.58 2.45
C HIS A 104 10.17 6.64 1.25
N ASN A 105 11.34 6.03 1.08
CA ASN A 105 11.59 5.07 0.02
C ASN A 105 11.08 3.69 0.45
N HIS A 106 9.82 3.37 0.12
CA HIS A 106 9.19 2.09 0.47
C HIS A 106 10.04 0.87 0.10
N LYS A 107 10.77 0.92 -1.03
CA LYS A 107 11.62 -0.18 -1.47
C LYS A 107 12.84 -0.36 -0.57
N GLU A 108 13.54 0.73 -0.25
CA GLU A 108 14.67 0.69 0.69
C GLU A 108 14.22 0.22 2.07
N ASN A 109 13.09 0.76 2.56
CA ASN A 109 12.51 0.38 3.84
C ASN A 109 12.09 -1.09 3.86
N ALA A 110 11.53 -1.61 2.75
CA ALA A 110 11.21 -3.03 2.60
C ALA A 110 12.45 -3.92 2.72
N ILE A 111 13.54 -3.59 2.01
CA ILE A 111 14.79 -4.36 2.07
C ILE A 111 15.34 -4.36 3.50
N LYS A 112 15.43 -3.18 4.14
CA LYS A 112 15.87 -3.07 5.54
C LYS A 112 15.06 -3.96 6.46
N TYR A 113 13.73 -3.88 6.36
CA TYR A 113 12.83 -4.68 7.18
C TYR A 113 13.00 -6.17 6.90
N HIS A 114 13.04 -6.58 5.64
CA HIS A 114 13.19 -7.99 5.26
C HIS A 114 14.52 -8.58 5.70
N VAL A 115 15.64 -7.87 5.53
CA VAL A 115 16.94 -8.32 6.02
C VAL A 115 16.90 -8.55 7.54
N ALA A 116 16.25 -7.65 8.29
CA ALA A 116 16.17 -7.73 9.73
C ALA A 116 15.17 -8.78 10.26
N ASN A 117 14.07 -9.05 9.54
CA ASN A 117 12.93 -9.81 10.08
C ASN A 117 12.55 -11.06 9.27
N ASP A 118 12.73 -11.02 7.95
CA ASP A 118 12.18 -12.02 7.02
C ASP A 118 13.24 -12.57 6.06
N SER A 119 14.53 -12.51 6.41
CA SER A 119 15.62 -12.86 5.50
C SER A 119 15.52 -14.29 5.00
N SER A 120 15.04 -15.21 5.84
CA SER A 120 14.78 -16.62 5.51
C SER A 120 13.72 -16.83 4.41
N TRP A 121 12.91 -15.82 4.08
CA TRP A 121 11.95 -15.90 2.97
C TRP A 121 12.64 -15.72 1.62
N TYR A 122 13.75 -15.00 1.59
CA TYR A 122 14.46 -14.58 0.37
C TYR A 122 15.83 -15.25 0.21
N ASN A 123 16.53 -15.54 1.31
CA ASN A 123 17.86 -16.11 1.31
C ASN A 123 17.75 -17.64 1.36
N LEU A 124 17.29 -18.23 0.26
CA LEU A 124 17.06 -19.66 0.14
C LEU A 124 18.34 -20.39 -0.28
N SER A 125 18.64 -21.50 0.40
CA SER A 125 19.73 -22.40 0.02
C SER A 125 19.32 -23.28 -1.17
N PHE A 126 19.96 -23.04 -2.32
CA PHE A 126 19.77 -23.79 -3.57
C PHE A 126 20.95 -24.69 -3.94
N ASP A 127 21.98 -24.73 -3.10
CA ASP A 127 23.22 -25.49 -3.28
C ASP A 127 23.08 -26.95 -2.84
N ARG A 128 22.19 -27.23 -1.88
CA ARG A 128 21.98 -28.59 -1.35
C ARG A 128 21.15 -29.44 -2.29
N SER A 129 21.77 -30.47 -2.88
CA SER A 129 21.07 -31.49 -3.67
C SER A 129 19.94 -32.12 -2.85
N GLY A 130 18.75 -32.25 -3.45
CA GLY A 130 17.56 -32.79 -2.79
C GLY A 130 16.87 -31.86 -1.79
N GLY A 131 17.41 -30.68 -1.49
CA GLY A 131 16.77 -29.69 -0.61
C GLY A 131 15.43 -29.19 -1.14
N ARG A 132 14.50 -28.81 -0.26
CA ARG A 132 13.15 -28.35 -0.70
C ARG A 132 13.20 -27.15 -1.63
N ALA A 133 14.05 -26.16 -1.36
CA ALA A 133 14.21 -24.99 -2.23
C ALA A 133 14.89 -25.36 -3.55
N ARG A 134 15.91 -26.24 -3.51
CA ARG A 134 16.56 -26.83 -4.69
C ARG A 134 15.54 -27.50 -5.63
N LYS A 135 14.71 -28.40 -5.10
CA LYS A 135 13.68 -29.08 -5.89
C LYS A 135 12.74 -28.09 -6.57
N ARG A 136 12.28 -27.06 -5.85
CA ARG A 136 11.39 -26.04 -6.43
C ARG A 136 12.05 -25.25 -7.56
N ILE A 137 13.31 -24.82 -7.40
CA ILE A 137 14.00 -24.09 -8.48
C ILE A 137 14.26 -24.99 -9.68
N GLU A 138 14.57 -26.27 -9.48
CA GLU A 138 14.74 -27.24 -10.56
C GLU A 138 13.44 -27.48 -11.34
N THR A 139 12.30 -27.62 -10.65
CA THR A 139 10.99 -27.74 -11.29
C THR A 139 10.69 -26.55 -12.21
N GLN A 140 11.09 -25.34 -11.81
CA GLN A 140 10.82 -24.12 -12.57
C GLN A 140 11.95 -23.74 -13.54
N ALA A 141 13.10 -24.43 -13.50
CA ALA A 141 14.35 -24.01 -14.15
C ALA A 141 14.20 -23.81 -15.67
N LYS A 142 13.45 -24.68 -16.33
CA LYS A 142 13.18 -24.59 -17.78
C LYS A 142 12.38 -23.33 -18.12
N VAL A 143 11.32 -23.04 -17.36
CA VAL A 143 10.42 -21.91 -17.61
C VAL A 143 11.14 -20.58 -17.36
N ILE A 144 11.91 -20.48 -16.28
CA ILE A 144 12.67 -19.27 -15.96
C ILE A 144 13.99 -19.14 -16.75
N ASN A 145 14.27 -20.06 -17.67
CA ASN A 145 15.50 -20.12 -18.45
C ASN A 145 16.78 -20.07 -17.58
N LEU A 146 16.79 -20.79 -16.46
CA LEU A 146 17.86 -20.72 -15.47
C LEU A 146 19.24 -21.03 -16.06
N ASN A 147 19.31 -22.00 -16.99
CA ASN A 147 20.54 -22.42 -17.65
C ASN A 147 21.14 -21.35 -18.57
N ARG A 148 20.36 -20.33 -18.96
CA ARG A 148 20.86 -19.19 -19.75
C ARG A 148 21.41 -18.07 -18.89
N LYS A 149 21.24 -18.12 -17.56
CA LYS A 149 21.83 -17.13 -16.66
C LYS A 149 23.33 -17.37 -16.52
N ALA A 150 24.13 -16.30 -16.60
CA ALA A 150 25.55 -16.37 -16.28
C ALA A 150 25.78 -17.01 -14.91
N ALA A 151 26.86 -17.79 -14.74
CA ALA A 151 27.13 -18.55 -13.52
C ALA A 151 27.02 -17.71 -12.23
N LYS A 152 27.56 -16.48 -12.25
CA LYS A 152 27.49 -15.52 -11.13
C LYS A 152 26.07 -15.11 -10.71
N ASN A 153 25.08 -15.28 -11.59
CA ASN A 153 23.67 -14.98 -11.34
C ASN A 153 22.81 -16.24 -11.19
N ASN A 154 23.42 -17.43 -11.21
CA ASN A 154 22.75 -18.71 -11.08
C ASN A 154 22.94 -19.24 -9.65
N PRO A 155 21.89 -19.29 -8.82
CA PRO A 155 22.00 -19.65 -7.41
C PRO A 155 22.23 -21.16 -7.20
N ILE A 156 22.05 -21.97 -8.23
CA ILE A 156 22.40 -23.40 -8.24
C ILE A 156 23.92 -23.58 -8.30
N LEU A 157 24.61 -22.69 -9.03
CA LEU A 157 26.06 -22.77 -9.27
C LEU A 157 26.85 -21.89 -8.30
N THR A 158 26.26 -20.75 -7.90
CA THR A 158 26.88 -19.76 -7.03
C THR A 158 25.97 -19.58 -5.81
N PRO A 159 26.27 -20.22 -4.66
CA PRO A 159 25.51 -20.05 -3.43
C PRO A 159 25.41 -18.56 -3.05
N GLY A 160 24.22 -18.13 -2.63
CA GLY A 160 23.97 -16.74 -2.25
C GLY A 160 23.84 -15.74 -3.42
N ALA A 161 23.93 -16.18 -4.69
CA ALA A 161 23.77 -15.28 -5.85
C ALA A 161 22.45 -14.51 -5.86
N TRP A 162 21.42 -15.02 -5.17
CA TRP A 162 20.10 -14.41 -5.05
C TRP A 162 19.78 -13.88 -3.66
N ASP A 163 20.73 -13.91 -2.73
CA ASP A 163 20.49 -13.45 -1.36
C ASP A 163 20.21 -11.96 -1.33
N MET A 164 19.31 -11.59 -0.44
CA MET A 164 19.02 -10.22 -0.07
C MET A 164 20.03 -9.74 0.96
N ALA A 165 20.57 -8.54 0.72
CA ALA A 165 21.46 -7.85 1.62
C ALA A 165 21.31 -6.33 1.47
N MET A 166 21.71 -5.60 2.52
CA MET A 166 21.76 -4.13 2.49
C MET A 166 22.78 -3.60 1.49
N SER A 167 23.85 -4.37 1.23
CA SER A 167 24.82 -4.13 0.18
C SER A 167 24.58 -5.09 -0.98
N GLY A 168 24.56 -4.58 -2.21
CA GLY A 168 24.45 -5.40 -3.42
C GLY A 168 23.44 -4.90 -4.43
N ALA A 169 23.24 -5.66 -5.50
CA ALA A 169 22.30 -5.31 -6.58
C ALA A 169 20.94 -6.02 -6.45
N ASN A 170 20.89 -7.15 -5.74
CA ASN A 170 19.68 -7.96 -5.60
C ASN A 170 18.59 -7.18 -4.88
N PHE A 171 17.39 -7.19 -5.44
CA PHE A 171 16.21 -6.52 -4.90
C PHE A 171 16.28 -5.00 -4.83
N TRP A 172 17.37 -4.36 -5.28
CA TRP A 172 17.51 -2.89 -5.27
C TRP A 172 16.93 -2.23 -6.53
N SER A 173 17.04 -2.86 -7.71
CA SER A 173 16.39 -2.41 -8.94
C SER A 173 15.20 -3.29 -9.29
N ALA A 174 14.07 -2.74 -9.73
CA ALA A 174 12.89 -3.55 -10.09
C ALA A 174 13.15 -4.45 -11.33
N SER A 175 14.27 -4.22 -12.01
CA SER A 175 14.45 -4.51 -13.42
C SER A 175 15.27 -5.77 -13.73
N THR A 176 15.36 -6.78 -12.85
CA THR A 176 15.66 -8.22 -13.16
C THR A 176 16.51 -8.95 -12.12
N LYS A 177 17.10 -8.28 -11.13
CA LYS A 177 18.05 -8.93 -10.20
C LYS A 177 17.46 -9.15 -8.80
N PRO A 178 17.49 -10.37 -8.25
CA PRO A 178 17.90 -11.62 -8.92
C PRO A 178 16.89 -12.15 -9.96
N TRP A 179 15.67 -11.66 -9.85
CA TRP A 179 14.54 -11.88 -10.76
C TRP A 179 13.64 -10.64 -10.80
N ALA A 180 12.63 -10.62 -11.68
CA ALA A 180 11.70 -9.49 -11.81
C ALA A 180 10.75 -9.44 -10.60
N HIS A 181 10.73 -8.29 -9.90
CA HIS A 181 10.07 -8.13 -8.60
C HIS A 181 9.58 -6.72 -8.38
N GLU A 182 8.61 -6.58 -7.49
CA GLU A 182 8.04 -5.29 -7.09
C GLU A 182 7.93 -5.19 -5.57
N ALA A 183 8.22 -4.00 -5.03
CA ALA A 183 7.96 -3.68 -3.65
C ALA A 183 6.49 -3.24 -3.53
N HIS A 184 5.67 -4.11 -2.95
CA HIS A 184 4.22 -3.97 -2.89
C HIS A 184 3.75 -3.52 -1.51
N HIS A 185 2.87 -2.52 -1.45
CA HIS A 185 2.24 -2.08 -0.20
C HIS A 185 1.17 -3.09 0.26
N ILE A 186 1.38 -3.71 1.42
CA ILE A 186 0.47 -4.69 2.02
C ILE A 186 -0.90 -4.08 2.33
N ILE A 187 -0.91 -2.86 2.87
CA ILE A 187 -2.06 -1.98 2.86
C ILE A 187 -1.89 -1.07 1.66
N PRO A 188 -2.62 -1.31 0.55
CA PRO A 188 -2.50 -0.50 -0.65
C PRO A 188 -2.87 0.96 -0.39
N THR A 189 -2.20 1.88 -1.08
CA THR A 189 -2.43 3.32 -0.92
C THR A 189 -3.87 3.71 -1.28
N ASP A 190 -4.44 3.12 -2.32
CA ASP A 190 -5.84 3.34 -2.71
C ASP A 190 -6.83 2.85 -1.64
N VAL A 191 -6.56 1.70 -1.02
CA VAL A 191 -7.36 1.18 0.10
C VAL A 191 -7.28 2.12 1.29
N LEU A 192 -6.08 2.62 1.62
CA LEU A 192 -5.89 3.57 2.72
C LEU A 192 -6.68 4.86 2.45
N TYR A 193 -6.55 5.44 1.25
CA TYR A 193 -7.28 6.66 0.87
C TYR A 193 -8.80 6.47 0.91
N GLN A 194 -9.31 5.35 0.41
CA GLN A 194 -10.74 5.07 0.42
C GLN A 194 -11.29 4.86 1.83
N SER A 195 -10.47 4.32 2.74
CA SER A 195 -10.90 3.96 4.09
C SER A 195 -10.82 5.15 5.05
N PHE A 196 -9.85 6.06 4.87
CA PHE A 196 -9.63 7.19 5.76
C PHE A 196 -10.06 8.54 5.17
N LYS A 197 -10.12 8.73 3.85
CA LYS A 197 -10.59 9.97 3.18
C LYS A 197 -10.18 11.26 3.91
N GLU A 198 -11.09 11.92 4.63
CA GLU A 198 -10.88 13.12 5.45
C GLU A 198 -9.88 12.95 6.61
N ASP A 199 -9.76 11.74 7.16
CA ASP A 199 -8.88 11.36 8.27
C ASP A 199 -7.43 11.08 7.86
N MET A 200 -7.08 11.24 6.57
CA MET A 200 -5.69 11.06 6.12
C MET A 200 -4.72 12.02 6.83
N SER A 201 -5.15 13.25 7.14
CA SER A 201 -4.35 14.17 7.94
C SER A 201 -4.12 13.70 9.36
N LEU A 202 -5.08 12.96 9.94
CA LEU A 202 -4.92 12.36 11.26
C LEU A 202 -3.87 11.25 11.23
N LEU A 203 -3.90 10.36 10.22
CA LEU A 203 -2.84 9.36 10.06
C LEU A 203 -1.44 9.99 9.93
N GLN A 204 -1.32 11.10 9.20
CA GLN A 204 -0.07 11.86 9.10
C GLN A 204 0.36 12.45 10.46
N GLN A 205 -0.58 13.02 11.25
CA GLN A 205 -0.30 13.53 12.60
C GLN A 205 0.14 12.43 13.56
N LEU A 206 -0.49 11.26 13.49
CA LEU A 206 -0.12 10.05 14.23
C LEU A 206 1.22 9.45 13.77
N LYS A 207 1.87 10.06 12.78
CA LYS A 207 3.13 9.61 12.20
C LYS A 207 3.03 8.20 11.62
N TYR A 208 1.87 7.84 11.08
CA TYR A 208 1.73 6.62 10.29
C TYR A 208 2.41 6.81 8.94
N ASN A 209 3.26 5.86 8.56
CA ASN A 209 4.00 5.90 7.31
C ASN A 209 3.64 4.68 6.47
N ILE A 210 2.94 4.91 5.35
CA ILE A 210 2.55 3.85 4.44
C ILE A 210 3.75 3.16 3.81
N ASN A 211 4.88 3.87 3.70
CA ASN A 211 6.14 3.39 3.14
C ASN A 211 7.02 2.68 4.18
N LYS A 212 6.57 2.54 5.44
CA LYS A 212 7.33 1.82 6.48
C LYS A 212 7.53 0.36 6.07
N GLY A 213 8.72 -0.18 6.29
CA GLY A 213 9.09 -1.51 5.76
C GLY A 213 8.13 -2.65 6.18
N ILE A 214 7.51 -2.54 7.37
CA ILE A 214 6.50 -3.49 7.84
C ILE A 214 5.26 -3.58 6.93
N ASN A 215 4.91 -2.48 6.26
CA ASN A 215 3.79 -2.37 5.32
C ASN A 215 4.21 -2.63 3.86
N THR A 216 5.46 -3.02 3.60
CA THR A 216 5.92 -3.29 2.24
C THR A 216 6.54 -4.68 2.14
N ILE A 217 6.09 -5.48 1.16
CA ILE A 217 6.59 -6.82 0.87
C ILE A 217 7.17 -6.86 -0.54
N ILE A 218 8.29 -7.53 -0.73
CA ILE A 218 8.86 -7.72 -2.07
C ILE A 218 8.26 -8.99 -2.68
N LEU A 219 7.51 -8.83 -3.77
CA LEU A 219 6.82 -9.90 -4.46
C LEU A 219 7.44 -10.16 -5.85
N PRO A 220 7.53 -11.42 -6.29
CA PRO A 220 7.84 -11.74 -7.68
C PRO A 220 6.77 -11.25 -8.62
N THR A 221 7.14 -10.80 -9.82
CA THR A 221 6.17 -10.48 -10.88
C THR A 221 5.88 -11.67 -11.80
N GLN A 222 6.64 -12.77 -11.65
CA GLN A 222 6.40 -14.03 -12.36
C GLN A 222 6.05 -15.15 -11.38
N ARG A 223 5.10 -16.00 -11.78
CA ARG A 223 4.51 -17.06 -10.93
C ARG A 223 5.53 -18.11 -10.53
N GLU A 224 6.47 -18.41 -11.41
CA GLU A 224 7.54 -19.39 -11.22
C GLU A 224 8.44 -18.99 -10.05
N TYR A 225 8.84 -17.72 -10.00
CA TYR A 225 9.58 -17.18 -8.85
C TYR A 225 8.70 -17.14 -7.60
N GLY A 226 7.39 -16.88 -7.74
CA GLY A 226 6.42 -17.06 -6.65
C GLY A 226 6.45 -18.48 -6.06
N LYS A 227 6.45 -19.51 -6.90
CA LYS A 227 6.51 -20.92 -6.49
C LYS A 227 7.86 -21.26 -5.84
N ILE A 228 8.97 -20.78 -6.40
CA ILE A 228 10.31 -20.98 -5.81
C ILE A 228 10.38 -20.40 -4.39
N TYR A 229 9.91 -19.16 -4.23
CA TYR A 229 10.00 -18.40 -2.99
C TYR A 229 8.85 -18.67 -2.03
N LEU A 230 7.79 -19.38 -2.45
CA LEU A 230 6.56 -19.57 -1.68
C LEU A 230 5.92 -18.23 -1.29
N LEU A 231 5.83 -17.35 -2.27
CA LEU A 231 5.20 -16.03 -2.20
C LEU A 231 4.18 -15.91 -3.35
N PRO A 232 3.08 -15.17 -3.16
CA PRO A 232 2.20 -14.84 -4.28
C PRO A 232 2.94 -13.94 -5.28
N ALA A 233 2.68 -14.15 -6.57
CA ALA A 233 3.17 -13.26 -7.62
C ALA A 233 2.32 -11.99 -7.69
N HIS A 234 2.97 -10.83 -7.74
CA HIS A 234 2.31 -9.55 -7.96
C HIS A 234 1.71 -9.50 -9.38
N THR A 235 0.47 -9.04 -9.45
CA THR A 235 -0.25 -8.76 -10.69
C THR A 235 -0.60 -7.27 -10.70
N ASN A 236 -0.58 -6.64 -11.88
CA ASN A 236 -0.90 -5.21 -12.00
C ASN A 236 -2.28 -4.84 -11.45
N SER A 237 -3.21 -5.81 -11.43
CA SER A 237 -4.54 -5.67 -10.85
C SER A 237 -4.78 -6.79 -9.84
N HIS A 238 -5.26 -6.42 -8.65
CA HIS A 238 -5.57 -7.34 -7.55
C HIS A 238 -6.82 -6.87 -6.75
N PRO A 239 -8.00 -6.76 -7.39
CA PRO A 239 -9.22 -6.22 -6.78
C PRO A 239 -9.75 -7.08 -5.63
N GLY A 240 -9.63 -8.40 -5.72
CA GLY A 240 -10.00 -9.33 -4.67
C GLY A 240 -9.15 -9.15 -3.40
N PHE A 241 -7.84 -8.97 -3.57
CA PHE A 241 -6.93 -8.60 -2.49
C PHE A 241 -7.32 -7.25 -1.87
N SER A 242 -7.44 -6.21 -2.70
CA SER A 242 -7.77 -4.84 -2.23
C SER A 242 -9.10 -4.79 -1.47
N LYS A 243 -10.13 -5.51 -1.95
CA LYS A 243 -11.44 -5.60 -1.28
C LYS A 243 -11.33 -6.21 0.12
N LYS A 244 -10.53 -7.26 0.30
CA LYS A 244 -10.33 -7.94 1.59
C LYS A 244 -9.54 -7.08 2.56
N VAL A 245 -8.47 -6.44 2.09
CA VAL A 245 -7.71 -5.48 2.91
C VAL A 245 -8.61 -4.32 3.33
N LYS A 246 -9.39 -3.75 2.41
CA LYS A 246 -10.35 -2.68 2.72
C LYS A 246 -11.35 -3.08 3.80
N LYS A 247 -11.95 -4.28 3.71
CA LYS A 247 -12.88 -4.77 4.73
C LYS A 247 -12.21 -4.81 6.11
N ARG A 248 -10.98 -5.32 6.19
CA ARG A 248 -10.23 -5.44 7.45
C ARG A 248 -9.82 -4.08 8.01
N ILE A 249 -9.37 -3.15 7.16
CA ILE A 249 -9.02 -1.78 7.55
C ILE A 249 -10.26 -1.01 8.05
N ASN A 250 -11.40 -1.19 7.40
CA ASN A 250 -12.66 -0.61 7.88
C ASN A 250 -13.04 -1.15 9.27
N SER A 251 -12.81 -2.43 9.56
CA SER A 251 -13.01 -2.97 10.91
C SER A 251 -12.08 -2.34 11.95
N VAL A 252 -10.81 -2.07 11.60
CA VAL A 252 -9.88 -1.33 12.47
C VAL A 252 -10.41 0.07 12.76
N ARG A 253 -10.89 0.77 11.72
CA ARG A 253 -11.46 2.12 11.85
C ARG A 253 -12.73 2.12 12.71
N SER A 254 -13.67 1.22 12.46
CA SER A 254 -14.93 1.13 13.22
C SER A 254 -14.73 0.74 14.67
N GLY A 255 -13.89 -0.26 14.97
CA GLY A 255 -13.63 -0.67 16.35
C GLY A 255 -12.97 0.42 17.20
N ALA A 256 -12.17 1.28 16.56
CA ALA A 256 -11.59 2.43 17.25
C ALA A 256 -12.56 3.62 17.38
N ALA A 257 -13.57 3.73 16.50
CA ALA A 257 -14.65 4.71 16.63
C ALA A 257 -15.70 4.29 17.68
N GLU A 258 -15.96 3.00 17.87
CA GLU A 258 -16.86 2.50 18.94
C GLU A 258 -16.29 2.72 20.35
N GLN A 259 -14.96 2.75 20.49
CA GLN A 259 -14.28 3.17 21.72
C GLN A 259 -14.34 4.69 21.97
N GLN A 260 -14.91 5.45 21.03
CA GLN A 260 -15.05 6.90 21.07
C GLN A 260 -16.55 7.26 20.98
N SER A 261 -17.27 7.17 22.09
CA SER A 261 -18.67 7.61 22.19
C SER A 261 -18.82 9.04 21.64
N LYS A 262 -19.62 9.20 20.59
CA LYS A 262 -19.83 10.45 19.85
C LYS A 262 -20.68 11.46 20.64
N PRO A 263 -20.19 12.65 20.99
CA PRO A 263 -21.00 13.86 20.87
C PRO A 263 -20.95 14.36 19.42
N ASP A 264 -22.03 14.97 18.94
CA ASP A 264 -22.09 15.58 17.61
C ASP A 264 -20.94 16.56 17.41
N GLY A 265 -20.10 16.28 16.40
CA GLY A 265 -18.88 17.02 16.12
C GLY A 265 -17.73 16.09 15.76
N HIS A 266 -16.76 16.62 15.01
CA HIS A 266 -15.54 15.89 14.66
C HIS A 266 -14.93 15.22 15.90
N PRO A 267 -14.49 13.94 15.82
CA PRO A 267 -13.97 13.23 16.99
C PRO A 267 -12.90 14.06 17.68
N GLU A 268 -12.96 14.15 19.01
CA GLU A 268 -12.00 14.92 19.78
C GLU A 268 -10.59 14.34 19.58
N MET A 269 -9.76 15.07 18.82
CA MET A 269 -8.51 14.57 18.23
C MET A 269 -7.30 14.70 19.16
N SER A 270 -7.38 14.20 20.39
CA SER A 270 -6.19 14.14 21.25
C SER A 270 -5.26 12.98 20.82
N GLU A 271 -3.96 13.23 20.85
CA GLU A 271 -2.91 12.26 20.47
C GLU A 271 -3.01 10.96 21.29
N THR A 272 -3.47 11.05 22.53
CA THR A 272 -3.73 9.91 23.44
C THR A 272 -4.92 9.04 23.01
N LYS A 273 -5.97 9.60 22.41
CA LYS A 273 -7.15 8.85 21.94
C LYS A 273 -6.93 8.15 20.60
N ASN A 274 -6.04 8.66 19.75
CA ASN A 274 -5.86 8.19 18.37
C ASN A 274 -4.56 7.38 18.14
N LYS A 275 -3.65 7.33 19.12
CA LYS A 275 -2.46 6.44 19.13
C LYS A 275 -2.76 4.97 18.77
N PRO A 276 -3.92 4.37 19.15
CA PRO A 276 -4.27 3.01 18.75
C PRO A 276 -4.31 2.80 17.24
N TRP A 277 -4.67 3.79 16.42
CA TRP A 277 -4.82 3.60 14.97
C TRP A 277 -3.50 3.26 14.29
N LYS A 278 -2.41 3.99 14.58
CA LYS A 278 -1.09 3.69 14.02
C LYS A 278 -0.66 2.27 14.39
N SER A 279 -0.73 1.93 15.67
CA SER A 279 -0.32 0.61 16.15
C SER A 279 -1.19 -0.51 15.59
N GLN A 280 -2.51 -0.30 15.48
CA GLN A 280 -3.44 -1.26 14.89
C GLN A 280 -3.17 -1.45 13.39
N LEU A 281 -2.91 -0.38 12.63
CA LEU A 281 -2.53 -0.47 11.22
C LEU A 281 -1.20 -1.20 11.02
N GLU A 282 -0.17 -0.88 11.82
CA GLU A 282 1.12 -1.57 11.77
C GLU A 282 1.00 -3.06 12.16
N GLN A 283 0.22 -3.37 13.20
CA GLN A 283 -0.10 -4.75 13.58
C GLN A 283 -0.88 -5.45 12.47
N HIS A 284 -1.77 -4.73 11.79
CA HIS A 284 -2.52 -5.26 10.66
C HIS A 284 -1.61 -5.60 9.48
N SER A 285 -0.71 -4.70 9.09
CA SER A 285 0.32 -4.98 8.08
C SER A 285 1.14 -6.21 8.46
N LYS A 286 1.55 -6.31 9.74
CA LYS A 286 2.29 -7.48 10.25
C LYS A 286 1.50 -8.78 10.10
N GLN A 287 0.20 -8.77 10.42
CA GLN A 287 -0.64 -9.95 10.29
C GLN A 287 -0.89 -10.32 8.82
N LEU A 288 -1.25 -9.34 7.98
CA LEU A 288 -1.44 -9.56 6.54
C LEU A 288 -0.18 -10.11 5.87
N ARG A 289 1.00 -9.68 6.30
CA ARG A 289 2.28 -10.22 5.83
C ARG A 289 2.41 -11.72 6.11
N LYS A 290 2.07 -12.15 7.33
CA LYS A 290 2.07 -13.57 7.71
C LYS A 290 1.02 -14.35 6.93
N ASP A 291 -0.16 -13.79 6.76
CA ASP A 291 -1.23 -14.40 5.97
C ASP A 291 -0.81 -14.57 4.50
N LEU A 292 -0.19 -13.55 3.89
CA LEU A 292 0.36 -13.60 2.54
C LEU A 292 1.43 -14.69 2.41
N ARG A 293 2.31 -14.82 3.40
CA ARG A 293 3.30 -15.90 3.44
C ARG A 293 2.64 -17.27 3.51
N LYS A 294 1.63 -17.43 4.37
CA LYS A 294 0.88 -18.68 4.51
C LYS A 294 0.18 -19.06 3.20
N GLU A 295 -0.48 -18.11 2.55
CA GLU A 295 -1.13 -18.33 1.26
C GLU A 295 -0.11 -18.59 0.14
N GLY A 296 1.04 -17.90 0.13
CA GLY A 296 2.14 -18.18 -0.81
C GLY A 296 2.74 -19.58 -0.63
N ILE A 297 2.79 -20.11 0.59
CA ILE A 297 3.15 -21.52 0.84
C ILE A 297 2.08 -22.45 0.29
N ARG A 298 0.81 -22.19 0.60
CA ARG A 298 -0.32 -23.02 0.15
C ARG A 298 -0.39 -23.09 -1.38
N LEU A 299 -0.31 -21.94 -2.04
CA LEU A 299 -0.40 -21.81 -3.50
C LEU A 299 0.88 -22.23 -4.19
N GLY A 300 2.06 -21.92 -3.63
CA GLY A 300 3.35 -22.24 -4.23
C GLY A 300 3.72 -23.73 -4.21
N LEU A 301 3.11 -24.51 -3.32
CA LEU A 301 3.24 -25.97 -3.26
C LEU A 301 2.22 -26.70 -4.16
N ASP A 302 1.20 -26.00 -4.64
CA ASP A 302 0.22 -26.52 -5.60
C ASP A 302 0.69 -26.17 -7.02
N LEU A 303 1.00 -27.19 -7.81
CA LEU A 303 1.54 -26.98 -9.16
C LEU A 303 0.51 -26.38 -10.11
N GLU A 304 -0.78 -26.62 -9.88
CA GLU A 304 -1.88 -26.15 -10.73
C GLU A 304 -2.41 -24.78 -10.28
N ALA A 305 -2.08 -24.35 -9.07
CA ALA A 305 -2.47 -23.04 -8.59
C ALA A 305 -1.78 -21.91 -9.39
N SER A 306 -2.56 -20.88 -9.71
CA SER A 306 -2.11 -19.64 -10.35
C SER A 306 -1.11 -18.85 -9.50
N ASN A 307 -1.16 -19.00 -8.17
CA ASN A 307 -0.24 -18.37 -7.21
C ASN A 307 -0.06 -16.85 -7.41
N THR A 308 -1.15 -16.13 -7.69
CA THR A 308 -1.11 -14.66 -7.78
C THR A 308 -1.60 -13.99 -6.50
N LEU A 309 -1.29 -12.71 -6.34
CA LEU A 309 -1.73 -11.91 -5.21
C LEU A 309 -3.27 -11.81 -5.14
N ASP A 310 -3.96 -11.80 -6.28
CA ASP A 310 -5.43 -11.72 -6.28
C ASP A 310 -6.11 -13.04 -5.89
N ASP A 311 -5.39 -14.16 -6.03
CA ASP A 311 -5.86 -15.48 -5.59
C ASP A 311 -5.72 -15.68 -4.08
N VAL A 312 -5.06 -14.75 -3.39
CA VAL A 312 -4.88 -14.81 -1.94
C VAL A 312 -6.26 -14.74 -1.28
N TRP A 313 -6.55 -15.77 -0.47
CA TRP A 313 -7.83 -16.01 0.19
C TRP A 313 -9.01 -16.22 -0.77
N SER A 314 -8.81 -16.39 -2.07
CA SER A 314 -9.90 -16.74 -2.99
C SER A 314 -10.32 -18.17 -2.69
N PRO A 315 -11.64 -18.48 -2.65
CA PRO A 315 -12.09 -19.85 -2.49
C PRO A 315 -11.43 -20.69 -3.59
N LYS A 316 -11.03 -21.92 -3.29
CA LYS A 316 -10.76 -22.87 -4.37
C LYS A 316 -12.04 -22.89 -5.21
N SER A 317 -11.95 -22.62 -6.51
CA SER A 317 -12.92 -23.22 -7.41
C SER A 317 -12.74 -24.71 -7.18
N SER A 318 -13.63 -25.32 -6.40
CA SER A 318 -13.80 -26.75 -6.47
C SER A 318 -14.03 -27.02 -7.94
N SER A 319 -13.04 -27.58 -8.62
CA SER A 319 -13.29 -28.31 -9.84
C SER A 319 -14.29 -29.36 -9.42
N ALA A 320 -15.57 -29.07 -9.63
CA ALA A 320 -16.60 -30.07 -9.69
C ALA A 320 -16.09 -31.00 -10.78
N ALA A 321 -15.51 -32.12 -10.37
CA ALA A 321 -15.38 -33.27 -11.23
C ALA A 321 -16.81 -33.61 -11.61
N SER A 322 -17.24 -33.17 -12.79
CA SER A 322 -18.35 -33.78 -13.49
C SER A 322 -17.94 -35.24 -13.67
N ILE A 323 -18.54 -36.09 -12.84
CA ILE A 323 -18.58 -37.55 -13.04
C ILE A 323 -19.60 -37.81 -14.14
#